data_AF-R6LVA8-F1
#
_entry.id   AF-R6LVA8-F1
#
_cell.length_a   1.000
_cell.length_b   1.000
_cell.length_c   1.000
_cell.angle_alpha   90.00
_cell.angle_beta   90.00
_cell.angle_gamma   90.00
#
_symmetry.space_group_name_H-M   'P 1'
#
loop_
_entity.id
_entity.type
_entity.pdbx_description
1 polymer ?
#
loop_
_entity_poly.entity_id
_entity_poly.type
_entity_poly.pdbx_seq_one_letter_code
_entity_poly.pdbx_strand_id
1 'polypeptide(L)' 'MEVKVIKNEIVLFENQDVKLEVNMKDETVWLSQQQMALLFNSSRTNIIEHINNIYSEE' A
#
# COMPACT_ATOMS: atom_id res chain seq x y z
N MET A 1 -9.20 7.27 -8.68
CA MET A 1 -8.18 6.21 -8.48
C MET A 1 -8.16 5.38 -9.74
N GLU A 2 -7.05 5.44 -10.48
CA GLU A 2 -6.86 4.59 -11.66
C GLU A 2 -5.82 3.52 -11.31
N VAL A 3 -6.15 2.26 -11.62
CA VAL A 3 -5.30 1.10 -11.32
C VAL A 3 -4.91 0.49 -12.66
N LYS A 4 -3.61 0.52 -12.99
CA LYS A 4 -3.07 -0.08 -14.21
C LYS A 4 -2.22 -1.30 -13.85
N VAL A 5 -2.58 -2.45 -14.41
CA VAL A 5 -1.80 -3.69 -14.28
C VAL A 5 -0.77 -3.73 -15.41
N ILE A 6 0.51 -3.79 -15.08
CA ILE A 6 1.61 -3.92 -16.05
C ILE A 6 2.07 -5.38 -16.02
N LYS A 7 2.35 -5.97 -17.19
CA LYS A 7 2.79 -7.38 -17.33
C LYS A 7 3.94 -7.69 -16.34
N ASN A 8 3.85 -8.87 -15.71
CA ASN A 8 4.47 -9.26 -14.43
C ASN A 8 3.90 -8.48 -13.25
N GLU A 9 2.82 -8.99 -12.64
CA GLU A 9 2.43 -8.84 -11.21
C GLU A 9 2.70 -7.47 -10.53
N ILE A 10 2.77 -6.37 -11.27
CA ILE A 10 3.10 -5.04 -10.76
C ILE A 10 1.96 -4.13 -11.15
N VAL A 11 1.39 -3.49 -10.14
CA VAL A 11 0.29 -2.56 -10.27
C VAL A 11 0.78 -1.16 -10.02
N LEU A 12 0.41 -0.25 -10.91
CA LEU A 12 0.60 1.16 -10.71
C LEU A 12 -0.68 1.77 -10.12
N PHE A 13 -0.56 2.30 -8.91
CA PHE A 13 -1.58 3.14 -8.29
C PHE A 13 -1.26 4.61 -8.55
N GLU A 14 -2.17 5.29 -9.22
CA GLU A 14 -2.08 6.73 -9.47
C GLU A 14 -3.29 7.43 -8.85
N ASN A 15 -2.99 8.28 -7.87
CA ASN A 15 -3.88 9.33 -7.41
C ASN A 15 -3.21 10.67 -7.71
N GLN A 16 -3.97 11.76 -7.72
CA GLN A 16 -3.58 13.09 -8.23
C GLN A 16 -2.17 13.57 -7.83
N ASP A 17 -1.66 13.15 -6.66
CA ASP A 17 -0.31 13.49 -6.17
C ASP A 17 0.60 12.29 -5.87
N VAL A 18 0.11 11.05 -5.98
CA VAL A 18 0.82 9.85 -5.52
C VAL A 18 0.86 8.80 -6.62
N LYS A 19 2.09 8.47 -7.05
CA LYS A 19 2.39 7.37 -7.97
C LYS A 19 3.10 6.25 -7.21
N LEU A 20 2.49 5.07 -7.17
CA LEU A 20 2.97 3.95 -6.37
C LEU A 20 3.06 2.67 -7.21
N GLU A 21 4.27 2.11 -7.31
CA GLU A 21 4.50 0.80 -7.93
C GLU A 21 4.46 -0.29 -6.84
N VAL A 22 3.58 -1.26 -7.00
CA VAL A 22 3.35 -2.28 -5.98
C VAL A 22 3.28 -3.66 -6.61
N ASN A 23 3.66 -4.67 -5.85
CA ASN A 23 3.55 -6.05 -6.32
C ASN A 23 2.13 -6.57 -6.02
N MET A 24 1.58 -7.31 -6.95
CA MET A 24 0.29 -7.98 -6.88
C MET A 24 0.55 -9.46 -7.00
N LYS A 25 0.08 -10.23 -6.03
CA LYS A 25 0.16 -11.69 -6.06
C LYS A 25 -1.26 -12.22 -5.93
N ASP A 26 -1.70 -13.02 -6.90
CA ASP A 26 -3.08 -13.45 -7.03
C ASP A 26 -4.04 -12.23 -7.05
N GLU A 27 -4.91 -12.09 -6.06
CA GLU A 27 -5.80 -10.94 -5.86
C GLU A 27 -5.34 -10.00 -4.74
N THR A 28 -4.13 -10.21 -4.20
CA THR A 28 -3.58 -9.46 -3.06
C THR A 28 -2.54 -8.46 -3.51
N VAL A 29 -2.68 -7.21 -3.05
CA VAL A 29 -1.70 -6.14 -3.24
C VAL A 29 -0.76 -6.09 -2.04
N TRP A 30 0.55 -6.16 -2.31
CA TRP A 30 1.59 -6.09 -1.29
C TRP A 30 2.21 -4.69 -1.25
N LEU A 31 2.05 -4.05 -0.09
CA LEU A 31 2.56 -2.71 0.19
C LEU A 31 3.61 -2.77 1.30
N SER A 32 4.71 -2.04 1.13
CA SER A 32 5.56 -1.69 2.26
C SER A 32 4.87 -0.68 3.19
N GLN A 33 5.30 -0.60 4.44
CA GLN A 33 4.79 0.39 5.42
C GLN A 33 4.92 1.84 4.91
N GLN A 34 6.01 2.14 4.19
CA GLN A 34 6.23 3.46 3.61
C GLN A 34 5.23 3.76 2.48
N GLN A 35 4.94 2.76 1.66
CA GLN A 35 3.96 2.87 0.57
C GLN A 35 2.54 3.04 1.11
N MET A 36 2.18 2.33 2.19
CA MET A 36 0.92 2.55 2.90
C MET A 36 0.82 3.97 3.45
N ALA A 37 1.89 4.47 4.06
CA ALA A 37 1.92 5.85 4.58
C ALA A 37 1.67 6.88 3.47
N LEU A 38 2.29 6.70 2.29
CA LEU A 38 2.06 7.56 1.12
C LEU A 38 0.63 7.45 0.58
N LEU A 39 0.10 6.22 0.47
CA LEU A 39 -1.24 5.95 -0.06
C LEU A 39 -2.34 6.58 0.82
N PHE A 40 -2.20 6.47 2.13
CA PHE A 40 -3.17 6.97 3.11
C PHE A 40 -2.86 8.39 3.61
N ASN A 41 -1.86 9.06 3.03
CA ASN A 41 -1.40 10.38 3.46
C ASN A 41 -1.19 10.47 4.99
N SER A 42 -0.46 9.49 5.54
CA SER A 42 -0.19 9.31 6.97
C SER A 42 1.33 9.18 7.21
N SER A 43 1.72 9.01 8.47
CA SER A 43 3.11 8.77 8.85
C SER A 43 3.41 7.27 8.89
N ARG A 44 4.66 6.87 8.59
CA ARG A 44 5.10 5.48 8.75
C ARG A 44 4.91 4.98 10.19
N THR A 45 5.12 5.86 11.18
CA THR A 45 4.92 5.53 12.59
C THR A 45 3.47 5.18 12.89
N ASN A 46 2.52 5.99 12.43
CA ASN A 46 1.09 5.72 12.62
C ASN A 46 0.69 4.38 11.98
N ILE A 47 1.20 4.08 10.77
CA ILE A 47 0.96 2.79 10.11
C ILE A 47 1.45 1.62 10.97
N ILE A 48 2.66 1.72 11.55
CA ILE A 48 3.20 0.68 12.43
C ILE A 48 2.36 0.53 13.69
N GLU A 49 1.94 1.64 14.31
CA GLU A 49 1.07 1.61 15.50
C GLU A 49 -0.26 0.89 15.19
N HIS A 50 -0.91 1.22 14.07
CA HIS A 50 -2.14 0.54 13.66
C HIS A 50 -1.92 -0.96 13.43
N ILE A 51 -0.83 -1.35 12.77
CA ILE A 51 -0.49 -2.77 12.55
C ILE A 51 -0.28 -3.50 13.89
N ASN A 52 0.46 -2.89 14.82
CA ASN A 52 0.72 -3.48 16.13
C ASN A 52 -0.57 -3.64 16.95
N ASN A 53 -1.48 -2.66 16.89
CA ASN A 53 -2.78 -2.74 17.57
C ASN A 53 -3.61 -3.91 17.02
N ILE A 54 -3.67 -4.08 15.70
CA ILE A 54 -4.38 -5.21 15.06
C ILE A 54 -3.86 -6.55 15.59
N TYR A 55 -2.53 -6.74 15.64
CA TYR A 55 -1.94 -7.99 16.15
C TYR A 55 -2.04 -8.16 17.68
N SER A 56 -2.30 -7.08 18.42
CA SER A 56 -2.48 -7.14 19.88
C SER A 56 -3.94 -7.39 20.27
N GLU A 57 -4.87 -7.20 19.33
CA GLU A 57 -6.30 -7.50 19.48
C GLU A 57 -6.64 -8.95 19.08
N GLU A 58 -5.70 -9.70 18.50
CA GLU A 58 -5.78 -11.16 18.29
C GLU A 58 -5.20 -11.97 19.47
#